data_AF-A0A6S6S557-F1
#
_entry.id   AF-A0A6S6S557-F1
#
_cell.length_a   1.000
_cell.length_b   1.000
_cell.length_c   1.000
_cell.angle_alpha   90.00
_cell.angle_beta   90.00
_cell.angle_gamma   90.00
#
_symmetry.space_group_name_H-M   'P 1'
#
loop_
_entity.id
_entity.type
_entity.pdbx_description
1 polymer ?
#
loop_
_entity_poly.entity_id
_entity_poly.type
_entity_poly.pdbx_seq_one_letter_code
_entity_poly.pdbx_strand_id
1 'polypeptide(L)'
;MRNVYTTYPKCKLDDVLMNPNSTKAVIRFQMKKKPNICHPYFLTKENEEWKLDFWSMAHTMIMNHKNIWHFNPKHTKTDVLMPYWFAFTDYTFNKNGFAWDMDNIKQGRWGIQVQNSRELPFMVRIYAGGKAYKQGLRQLDQFISINNENFKKNDEEGYKKVIKYFVDSNTGETLNITVLRGNQEVDLKLIAP
;
A
#
# COMPACT_ATOMS: atom_id res chain seq x y z
N MET A 1 -6.32 -9.35 -31.40
CA MET A 1 -5.91 -8.36 -30.38
C MET A 1 -7.08 -7.42 -30.12
N ARG A 2 -7.47 -7.15 -28.87
CA ARG A 2 -8.42 -6.05 -28.59
C ARG A 2 -7.65 -4.73 -28.70
N ASN A 3 -8.18 -3.80 -29.50
CA ASN A 3 -7.58 -2.49 -29.72
C ASN A 3 -7.38 -1.74 -28.39
N VAL A 4 -6.15 -1.28 -28.15
CA VAL A 4 -5.72 -0.51 -26.97
C VAL A 4 -6.62 0.71 -26.75
N TYR A 5 -7.09 1.34 -27.84
CA TYR A 5 -8.00 2.47 -27.87
C TYR A 5 -9.33 2.25 -27.12
N THR A 6 -9.84 1.02 -27.08
CA THR A 6 -11.12 0.72 -26.39
C THR A 6 -10.98 0.59 -24.87
N THR A 7 -9.75 0.57 -24.35
CA THR A 7 -9.46 0.23 -22.95
C THR A 7 -9.15 1.47 -22.10
N TYR A 8 -8.44 2.45 -22.65
CA TYR A 8 -8.07 3.70 -21.95
C TYR A 8 -9.22 4.66 -21.61
N PRO A 9 -10.38 4.71 -22.29
CA PRO A 9 -11.51 5.56 -21.87
C PRO A 9 -12.04 5.24 -20.47
N LYS A 10 -11.64 4.10 -19.90
CA LYS A 10 -12.03 3.65 -18.55
C LYS A 10 -11.01 4.05 -17.47
N CYS A 11 -9.88 4.65 -17.86
CA CYS A 11 -8.89 5.16 -16.92
C CYS A 11 -9.39 6.45 -16.29
N LYS A 12 -9.79 6.37 -15.02
CA LYS A 12 -10.13 7.55 -14.21
C LYS A 12 -8.87 8.04 -13.52
N LEU A 13 -8.57 9.32 -13.66
CA LEU A 13 -7.50 9.97 -12.89
C LEU A 13 -7.75 9.73 -11.40
N ASP A 14 -6.69 9.35 -10.69
CA ASP A 14 -6.68 9.23 -9.24
C ASP A 14 -6.07 10.48 -8.63
N ASP A 15 -4.79 10.71 -8.93
CA ASP A 15 -4.02 11.81 -8.34
C ASP A 15 -2.86 12.24 -9.26
N VAL A 16 -2.35 13.46 -9.04
CA VAL A 16 -1.12 13.98 -9.61
C VAL A 16 -0.20 14.34 -8.46
N LEU A 17 0.73 13.44 -8.17
CA LEU A 17 1.64 13.56 -7.03
C LEU A 17 2.95 14.21 -7.49
N MET A 18 3.45 15.17 -6.71
CA MET A 18 4.75 15.79 -6.94
C MET A 18 5.72 15.45 -5.81
N ASN A 19 7.01 15.37 -6.13
CA ASN A 19 8.04 15.22 -5.12
C ASN A 19 8.28 16.56 -4.37
N PRO A 20 8.93 16.56 -3.19
CA PRO A 20 9.03 17.75 -2.34
C PRO A 20 9.70 18.97 -2.98
N ASN A 21 10.60 18.78 -3.95
CA ASN A 21 11.28 19.86 -4.66
C ASN A 21 10.61 20.22 -6.01
N SER A 22 9.45 19.64 -6.30
CA SER A 22 8.65 19.88 -7.52
C SER A 22 9.42 19.68 -8.83
N THR A 23 10.40 18.79 -8.85
CA THR A 23 11.18 18.44 -10.06
C THR A 23 10.65 17.18 -10.76
N LYS A 24 9.89 16.35 -10.04
CA LYS A 24 9.29 15.10 -10.55
C LYS A 24 7.82 15.05 -10.20
N ALA A 25 7.02 14.49 -11.09
CA ALA A 25 5.61 14.24 -10.86
C ALA A 25 5.18 12.87 -11.40
N VAL A 26 4.10 12.34 -10.84
CA VAL A 26 3.48 11.10 -11.29
C VAL A 26 1.98 11.30 -11.43
N ILE A 27 1.44 11.03 -12.62
CA ILE A 27 0.00 10.97 -12.86
C ILE A 27 -0.43 9.52 -12.62
N ARG A 28 -1.35 9.31 -11.68
CA ARG A 28 -1.90 7.99 -11.33
C ARG A 28 -3.35 7.86 -11.75
N PHE A 29 -3.76 6.62 -11.97
CA PHE A 29 -5.14 6.27 -12.30
C PHE A 29 -5.69 5.30 -11.27
N GLN A 30 -7.02 5.33 -11.09
CA GLN A 30 -7.72 4.51 -10.10
C GLN A 30 -7.49 3.02 -10.38
N MET A 31 -7.09 2.27 -9.36
CA MET A 31 -6.76 0.84 -9.46
C MET A 31 -7.98 -0.11 -9.28
N LYS A 32 -9.22 0.37 -9.48
CA LYS A 32 -10.46 -0.41 -9.27
C LYS A 32 -10.50 -1.71 -10.10
N LYS A 33 -10.98 -2.83 -9.53
CA LYS A 33 -11.32 -4.19 -10.08
C LYS A 33 -10.31 -4.86 -11.05
N LYS A 34 -9.49 -4.12 -11.79
CA LYS A 34 -8.39 -4.53 -12.68
C LYS A 34 -7.24 -3.53 -12.50
N PRO A 35 -6.51 -3.63 -11.38
CA PRO A 35 -5.61 -2.58 -10.87
C PRO A 35 -4.57 -2.03 -11.86
N ASN A 36 -4.27 -2.77 -12.92
CA ASN A 36 -3.04 -2.58 -13.66
C ASN A 36 -3.26 -2.42 -15.17
N ILE A 37 -4.41 -1.90 -15.60
CA ILE A 37 -4.67 -1.59 -17.01
C ILE A 37 -4.17 -0.18 -17.37
N CYS A 38 -4.33 0.78 -16.46
CA CYS A 38 -3.95 2.17 -16.65
C CYS A 38 -2.60 2.40 -15.98
N HIS A 39 -1.52 2.47 -16.75
CA HIS A 39 -0.19 2.69 -16.19
C HIS A 39 -0.02 4.16 -15.76
N PRO A 40 0.77 4.43 -14.71
CA PRO A 40 1.08 5.80 -14.34
C PRO A 40 1.96 6.47 -15.41
N TYR A 41 1.96 7.81 -15.45
CA TYR A 41 2.91 8.59 -16.26
C TYR A 41 3.92 9.28 -15.36
N PHE A 42 5.20 9.18 -15.71
CA PHE A 42 6.28 9.88 -15.02
C PHE A 42 6.58 11.19 -15.74
N LEU A 43 6.73 12.25 -14.97
CA LEU A 43 7.06 13.57 -15.50
C LEU A 43 8.30 14.12 -14.80
N THR A 44 9.11 14.82 -15.57
CA THR A 44 10.26 15.58 -15.11
C THR A 44 10.05 17.05 -15.48
N LYS A 45 10.45 17.94 -14.57
CA LYS A 45 10.43 19.38 -14.83
C LYS A 45 11.79 19.80 -15.40
N GLU A 46 11.79 20.37 -16.60
CA GLU A 46 12.97 20.85 -17.30
C GLU A 46 12.68 22.26 -17.84
N ASN A 47 13.53 23.24 -17.50
CA ASN A 47 13.34 24.64 -17.91
C ASN A 47 11.92 25.18 -17.61
N GLU A 48 11.41 24.90 -16.41
CA GLU A 48 10.05 25.24 -15.96
C GLU A 48 8.89 24.51 -16.68
N GLU A 49 9.17 23.62 -17.63
CA GLU A 49 8.17 22.84 -18.36
C GLU A 49 8.11 21.38 -17.92
N TRP A 50 6.91 20.81 -17.89
CA TRP A 50 6.72 19.39 -17.60
C TRP A 50 6.86 18.55 -18.87
N LYS A 51 7.75 17.55 -18.81
CA LYS A 51 7.96 16.60 -19.89
C LYS A 51 7.74 15.18 -19.40
N LEU A 52 7.25 14.32 -20.30
CA LEU A 52 7.13 12.88 -20.03
C LEU A 52 8.53 12.26 -19.95
N ASP A 53 8.83 11.57 -18.86
CA ASP A 53 10.07 10.82 -18.69
C ASP A 53 9.93 9.42 -19.31
N PHE A 54 9.94 9.37 -20.64
CA PHE A 54 9.86 8.12 -21.39
C PHE A 54 10.99 7.15 -21.06
N TRP A 55 12.18 7.67 -20.75
CA TRP A 55 13.34 6.83 -20.46
C TRP A 55 13.10 6.02 -19.17
N SER A 56 12.73 6.69 -18.09
CA SER A 56 12.43 6.00 -16.82
C SER A 56 11.22 5.08 -16.98
N MET A 57 10.18 5.51 -17.71
CA MET A 57 9.00 4.69 -17.95
C MET A 57 9.33 3.40 -18.70
N ALA A 58 10.14 3.47 -19.76
CA ALA A 58 10.49 2.30 -20.58
C ALA A 58 11.32 1.25 -19.83
N HIS A 59 12.16 1.68 -18.87
CA HIS A 59 12.98 0.76 -18.08
C HIS A 59 12.21 0.16 -16.88
N THR A 60 11.31 0.94 -16.30
CA THR A 60 10.65 0.57 -15.06
C THR A 60 9.29 -0.08 -15.28
N MET A 61 8.54 0.23 -16.34
CA MET A 61 7.19 -0.28 -16.56
C MET A 61 7.12 -1.24 -17.74
N ILE A 62 6.60 -2.43 -17.50
CA ILE A 62 6.46 -3.49 -18.51
C ILE A 62 5.01 -3.92 -18.59
N MET A 63 4.54 -4.22 -19.80
CA MET A 63 3.22 -4.84 -20.06
C MET A 63 3.37 -6.35 -20.22
N ASN A 64 2.49 -7.12 -19.59
CA ASN A 64 2.40 -8.57 -19.85
C ASN A 64 1.52 -8.87 -21.09
N HIS A 65 1.35 -10.15 -21.42
CA HIS A 65 0.52 -10.62 -22.54
C HIS A 65 -0.98 -10.26 -22.44
N LYS A 66 -1.44 -9.75 -21.28
CA LYS A 66 -2.81 -9.26 -21.05
C LYS A 66 -2.90 -7.73 -21.08
N ASN A 67 -1.84 -7.04 -21.50
CA ASN A 67 -1.70 -5.57 -21.44
C ASN A 67 -1.89 -5.03 -20.02
N ILE A 68 -1.33 -5.75 -19.05
CA ILE A 68 -1.34 -5.37 -17.65
C ILE A 68 0.06 -4.87 -17.29
N TRP A 69 0.14 -3.64 -16.80
CA TRP A 69 1.40 -3.05 -16.39
C TRP A 69 1.89 -3.62 -15.07
N HIS A 70 3.20 -3.68 -14.91
CA HIS A 70 3.88 -4.00 -13.68
C HIS A 70 5.24 -3.33 -13.69
N PHE A 71 5.81 -3.09 -12.51
CA PHE A 71 7.19 -2.64 -12.44
C PHE A 71 8.14 -3.79 -12.76
N ASN A 72 9.20 -3.52 -13.52
CA ASN A 72 10.26 -4.47 -13.78
C ASN A 72 10.96 -4.79 -12.44
N PRO A 73 10.92 -6.05 -11.95
CA PRO A 73 11.53 -6.40 -10.67
C PRO A 73 13.04 -6.14 -10.60
N LYS A 74 13.72 -6.06 -11.75
CA LYS A 74 15.14 -5.70 -11.81
C LYS A 74 15.39 -4.22 -11.52
N HIS A 75 14.40 -3.36 -11.76
CA HIS A 75 14.49 -1.91 -11.60
C HIS A 75 13.71 -1.35 -10.40
N THR A 76 12.96 -2.19 -9.67
CA THR A 76 12.16 -1.75 -8.51
C THR A 76 12.98 -1.18 -7.35
N LYS A 77 14.27 -1.51 -7.27
CA LYS A 77 15.22 -0.99 -6.27
C LYS A 77 16.36 -0.17 -6.89
N THR A 78 16.16 0.33 -8.11
CA THR A 78 17.22 1.06 -8.84
C THR A 78 17.00 2.55 -8.81
N ASP A 79 18.08 3.29 -9.09
CA ASP A 79 18.09 4.75 -9.22
C ASP A 79 17.12 5.29 -10.29
N VAL A 80 16.62 4.41 -11.17
CA VAL A 80 15.63 4.77 -12.20
C VAL A 80 14.24 4.94 -11.62
N LEU A 81 13.80 4.03 -10.74
CA LEU A 81 12.45 4.08 -10.15
C LEU A 81 12.40 4.91 -8.87
N MET A 82 13.49 4.91 -8.10
CA MET A 82 13.57 5.58 -6.79
C MET A 82 13.07 7.04 -6.82
N PRO A 83 13.38 7.88 -7.84
CA PRO A 83 12.90 9.25 -7.92
C PRO A 83 11.39 9.41 -7.99
N TYR A 84 10.66 8.36 -8.40
CA TYR A 84 9.21 8.34 -8.55
C TYR A 84 8.50 7.55 -7.44
N TRP A 85 9.26 6.92 -6.54
CA TRP A 85 8.70 6.02 -5.52
C TRP A 85 7.78 6.72 -4.51
N PHE A 86 7.97 8.03 -4.32
CA PHE A 86 7.10 8.88 -3.49
C PHE A 86 5.61 8.76 -3.89
N ALA A 87 5.33 8.46 -5.16
CA ALA A 87 3.98 8.34 -5.69
C ALA A 87 3.35 6.95 -5.49
N PHE A 88 4.05 6.00 -4.86
CA PHE A 88 3.60 4.61 -4.76
C PHE A 88 3.63 4.07 -3.32
N THR A 89 3.71 4.95 -2.32
CA THR A 89 3.79 4.56 -0.90
C THR A 89 2.53 3.88 -0.35
N ASP A 90 1.42 4.02 -1.08
CA ASP A 90 0.12 3.39 -0.85
C ASP A 90 -0.12 2.14 -1.71
N TYR A 91 0.79 1.81 -2.63
CA TYR A 91 0.68 0.61 -3.46
C TYR A 91 1.50 -0.53 -2.84
N THR A 92 1.02 -1.76 -2.99
CA THR A 92 1.84 -2.95 -2.70
C THR A 92 2.17 -3.66 -3.99
N PHE A 93 3.42 -4.09 -4.13
CA PHE A 93 3.88 -4.80 -5.32
C PHE A 93 4.25 -6.23 -4.95
N ASN A 94 3.79 -7.19 -5.74
CA ASN A 94 4.23 -8.58 -5.57
C ASN A 94 5.66 -8.78 -6.11
N LYS A 95 6.22 -9.98 -5.94
CA LYS A 95 7.57 -10.32 -6.43
C LYS A 95 7.81 -10.10 -7.93
N ASN A 96 6.74 -10.06 -8.71
CA ASN A 96 6.77 -9.82 -10.16
C ASN A 96 6.47 -8.34 -10.50
N GLY A 97 6.40 -7.45 -9.51
CA GLY A 97 6.17 -6.03 -9.67
C GLY A 97 4.75 -5.64 -10.05
N PHE A 98 3.78 -6.57 -10.05
CA PHE A 98 2.38 -6.19 -10.23
C PHE A 98 1.92 -5.43 -9.00
N ALA A 99 1.36 -4.25 -9.22
CA ALA A 99 0.72 -3.47 -8.17
C ALA A 99 -0.60 -4.13 -7.76
N TRP A 100 -0.89 -4.08 -6.47
CA TRP A 100 -2.15 -4.47 -5.87
C TRP A 100 -2.67 -3.24 -5.15
N ASP A 101 -3.90 -2.88 -5.48
CA ASP A 101 -4.68 -1.99 -4.65
C ASP A 101 -4.99 -2.72 -3.35
N MET A 102 -4.54 -2.13 -2.25
CA MET A 102 -4.68 -2.67 -0.91
C MET A 102 -6.16 -2.87 -0.53
N ASP A 103 -7.06 -2.11 -1.15
CA ASP A 103 -8.51 -2.22 -0.93
C ASP A 103 -9.10 -3.55 -1.45
N ASN A 104 -8.41 -4.30 -2.31
CA ASN A 104 -8.93 -5.53 -2.93
C ASN A 104 -8.39 -6.84 -2.34
N ILE A 105 -7.49 -6.79 -1.36
CA ILE A 105 -7.03 -7.98 -0.62
C ILE A 105 -7.68 -7.92 0.76
N LYS A 106 -8.42 -8.97 1.18
CA LYS A 106 -9.06 -8.98 2.53
C LYS A 106 -8.07 -8.72 3.68
N GLN A 107 -6.81 -9.16 3.54
CA GLN A 107 -5.70 -8.85 4.45
C GLN A 107 -4.98 -7.52 4.13
N GLY A 108 -5.09 -7.02 2.89
CA GLY A 108 -4.55 -5.73 2.46
C GLY A 108 -5.43 -4.53 2.82
N ARG A 109 -6.72 -4.75 3.11
CA ARG A 109 -7.70 -3.71 3.47
C ARG A 109 -7.18 -2.75 4.55
N TRP A 110 -6.46 -3.30 5.52
CA TRP A 110 -5.83 -2.53 6.59
C TRP A 110 -4.38 -2.16 6.32
N GLY A 111 -3.71 -2.89 5.44
CA GLY A 111 -2.30 -2.71 5.14
C GLY A 111 -1.37 -3.05 6.29
N ILE A 112 -1.56 -4.25 6.86
CA ILE A 112 -0.81 -4.74 8.01
C ILE A 112 -0.29 -6.15 7.78
N GLN A 113 0.76 -6.50 8.51
CA GLN A 113 1.24 -7.86 8.70
C GLN A 113 1.58 -8.04 10.17
N VAL A 114 0.93 -9.00 10.80
CA VAL A 114 1.10 -9.32 12.22
C VAL A 114 1.80 -10.67 12.34
N GLN A 115 2.71 -10.78 13.28
CA GLN A 115 3.29 -12.06 13.71
C GLN A 115 3.23 -12.15 15.23
N ASN A 116 3.53 -13.33 15.75
CA ASN A 116 3.79 -13.47 17.17
C ASN A 116 5.24 -13.15 17.49
N SER A 117 5.43 -12.40 18.57
CA SER A 117 6.69 -12.44 19.32
C SER A 117 6.57 -13.50 20.42
N ARG A 118 7.67 -13.74 21.13
CA ARG A 118 7.61 -14.54 22.38
C ARG A 118 6.75 -13.84 23.45
N GLU A 119 6.54 -12.53 23.38
CA GLU A 119 5.69 -11.82 24.32
C GLU A 119 4.27 -11.66 23.80
N LEU A 120 3.99 -10.66 22.97
CA LEU A 120 2.66 -10.42 22.41
C LEU A 120 2.65 -10.50 20.88
N PRO A 121 1.47 -10.67 20.26
CA PRO A 121 1.32 -10.45 18.83
C PRO A 121 1.76 -9.02 18.48
N PHE A 122 2.50 -8.83 17.41
CA PHE A 122 3.04 -7.51 17.08
C PHE A 122 3.04 -7.22 15.58
N MET A 123 3.07 -5.93 15.28
CA MET A 123 3.08 -5.38 13.93
C MET A 123 4.46 -5.54 13.30
N VAL A 124 4.65 -6.56 12.47
CA VAL A 124 5.91 -6.77 11.74
C VAL A 124 6.04 -5.80 10.58
N ARG A 125 4.92 -5.58 9.87
CA ARG A 125 4.89 -4.69 8.73
C ARG A 125 3.61 -3.89 8.72
N ILE A 126 3.73 -2.61 8.42
CA ILE A 126 2.60 -1.74 8.15
C ILE A 126 2.93 -0.90 6.92
N TYR A 127 2.00 -0.80 5.98
CA TYR A 127 2.20 -0.06 4.74
C TYR A 127 1.82 1.41 4.97
N ALA A 128 2.70 2.34 4.63
CA ALA A 128 2.54 3.77 4.93
C ALA A 128 1.27 4.40 4.33
N GLY A 129 0.79 3.92 3.18
CA GLY A 129 -0.51 4.36 2.64
C GLY A 129 -1.73 3.58 3.13
N GLY A 130 -1.53 2.52 3.90
CA GLY A 130 -2.59 1.65 4.43
C GLY A 130 -3.47 2.35 5.47
N LYS A 131 -4.72 1.90 5.57
CA LYS A 131 -5.72 2.49 6.49
C LYS A 131 -5.31 2.39 7.94
N ALA A 132 -4.64 1.32 8.36
CA ALA A 132 -4.09 1.18 9.71
C ALA A 132 -3.03 2.25 10.01
N TYR A 133 -2.12 2.52 9.07
CA TYR A 133 -1.05 3.51 9.27
C TYR A 133 -1.60 4.92 9.41
N LYS A 134 -2.53 5.29 8.52
CA LYS A 134 -3.22 6.57 8.54
C LYS A 134 -4.01 6.81 9.84
N GLN A 135 -4.41 5.73 10.52
CA GLN A 135 -5.16 5.77 11.77
C GLN A 135 -4.29 5.55 13.02
N GLY A 136 -2.96 5.62 12.88
CA GLY A 136 -2.05 5.73 14.02
C GLY A 136 -1.32 4.46 14.43
N LEU A 137 -1.61 3.30 13.82
CA LEU A 137 -0.78 2.10 14.03
C LEU A 137 0.62 2.31 13.43
N ARG A 138 1.62 1.67 14.04
CA ARG A 138 3.02 1.76 13.65
C ARG A 138 3.67 0.38 13.65
N GLN A 139 4.80 0.27 12.97
CA GLN A 139 5.62 -0.94 13.01
C GLN A 139 6.12 -1.16 14.44
N LEU A 140 6.20 -2.43 14.86
CA LEU A 140 6.57 -2.91 16.19
C LEU A 140 5.57 -2.66 17.32
N ASP A 141 4.40 -2.06 17.04
CA ASP A 141 3.30 -2.03 18.00
C ASP A 141 2.93 -3.47 18.41
N GLN A 142 2.90 -3.75 19.71
CA GLN A 142 2.46 -5.04 20.24
C GLN A 142 1.02 -4.95 20.72
N PHE A 143 0.16 -5.87 20.32
CA PHE A 143 -1.26 -5.84 20.64
C PHE A 143 -1.49 -6.32 22.08
N ILE A 144 -1.99 -5.41 22.93
CA ILE A 144 -2.42 -5.72 24.29
C ILE A 144 -3.88 -6.17 24.26
N SER A 145 -4.74 -5.40 23.59
CA SER A 145 -6.16 -5.73 23.46
C SER A 145 -6.80 -5.21 22.17
N ILE A 146 -7.86 -5.88 21.73
CA ILE A 146 -8.78 -5.39 20.68
C ILE A 146 -10.21 -5.61 21.16
N ASN A 147 -11.05 -4.58 21.11
CA ASN A 147 -12.45 -4.61 21.53
C ASN A 147 -12.67 -5.23 22.92
N ASN A 148 -11.78 -4.88 23.87
CA ASN A 148 -11.73 -5.40 25.24
C ASN A 148 -11.29 -6.87 25.38
N GLU A 149 -10.95 -7.58 24.29
CA GLU A 149 -10.29 -8.88 24.39
C GLU A 149 -8.78 -8.69 24.58
N ASN A 150 -8.25 -9.15 25.71
CA ASN A 150 -6.82 -9.08 26.02
C ASN A 150 -6.04 -10.26 25.42
N PHE A 151 -4.90 -9.96 24.81
CA PHE A 151 -3.97 -10.97 24.32
C PHE A 151 -3.04 -11.43 25.43
N LYS A 152 -2.80 -12.74 25.48
CA LYS A 152 -1.93 -13.34 26.50
C LYS A 152 -0.49 -13.37 26.00
N LYS A 153 0.45 -13.19 26.95
CA LYS A 153 1.86 -13.40 26.65
C LYS A 153 2.11 -14.86 26.23
N ASN A 154 2.95 -15.06 25.22
CA ASN A 154 3.28 -16.37 24.64
C ASN A 154 2.08 -17.13 24.01
N ASP A 155 0.98 -16.45 23.64
CA ASP A 155 -0.11 -17.09 22.89
C ASP A 155 0.32 -17.32 21.44
N GLU A 156 0.71 -18.56 21.09
CA GLU A 156 1.13 -18.98 19.74
C GLU A 156 0.07 -18.73 18.65
N GLU A 157 -1.18 -18.49 19.05
CA GLU A 157 -2.31 -18.22 18.17
C GLU A 157 -2.80 -16.76 18.25
N GLY A 158 -2.18 -15.93 19.09
CA GLY A 158 -2.58 -14.54 19.31
C GLY A 158 -2.59 -13.71 18.02
N TYR A 159 -1.59 -13.86 17.15
CA TYR A 159 -1.57 -13.18 15.85
C TYR A 159 -2.75 -13.57 14.94
N LYS A 160 -3.23 -14.83 14.99
CA LYS A 160 -4.39 -15.25 14.19
C LYS A 160 -5.66 -14.56 14.67
N LYS A 161 -5.82 -14.39 15.98
CA LYS A 161 -6.93 -13.62 16.56
C LYS A 161 -6.88 -12.16 16.15
N VAL A 162 -5.70 -11.52 16.22
CA VAL A 162 -5.52 -10.14 15.72
C VAL A 162 -5.93 -10.04 14.25
N ILE A 163 -5.40 -10.91 13.39
CA ILE A 163 -5.74 -10.92 11.97
C ILE A 163 -7.24 -11.12 11.77
N LYS A 164 -7.88 -11.99 12.55
CA LYS A 164 -9.31 -12.24 12.49
C LYS A 164 -10.12 -10.97 12.75
N TYR A 165 -9.79 -10.19 13.78
CA TYR A 165 -10.45 -8.90 14.04
C TYR A 165 -10.38 -7.95 12.84
N PHE A 166 -9.20 -7.81 12.24
CA PHE A 166 -9.04 -6.95 11.07
C PHE A 166 -9.78 -7.47 9.83
N VAL A 167 -9.73 -8.78 9.57
CA VAL A 167 -10.35 -9.40 8.38
C VAL A 167 -11.87 -9.44 8.48
N ASP A 168 -12.42 -9.71 9.67
CA ASP A 168 -13.87 -9.93 9.87
C ASP A 168 -14.63 -8.63 10.17
N SER A 169 -13.94 -7.53 10.49
CA SER A 169 -14.57 -6.21 10.72
C SER A 169 -15.41 -5.76 9.53
N ASN A 170 -16.59 -5.21 9.77
CA ASN A 170 -17.45 -4.64 8.72
C ASN A 170 -17.01 -3.23 8.34
N THR A 171 -17.26 -2.76 7.12
CA THR A 171 -16.99 -1.36 6.74
C THR A 171 -17.74 -0.39 7.66
N GLY A 172 -17.03 0.59 8.21
CA GLY A 172 -17.52 1.55 9.19
C GLY A 172 -17.46 1.07 10.65
N GLU A 173 -17.14 -0.19 10.91
CA GLU A 173 -17.00 -0.73 12.26
C GLU A 173 -15.81 -0.08 12.99
N THR A 174 -15.98 0.19 14.28
CA THR A 174 -14.90 0.71 15.12
C THR A 174 -14.19 -0.44 15.82
N LEU A 175 -12.86 -0.51 15.68
CA LEU A 175 -11.97 -1.34 16.46
C LEU A 175 -11.28 -0.47 17.51
N ASN A 176 -11.51 -0.74 18.80
CA ASN A 176 -10.77 -0.13 19.90
C ASN A 176 -9.55 -1.00 20.19
N ILE A 177 -8.36 -0.46 20.03
CA ILE A 177 -7.11 -1.23 20.10
C ILE A 177 -6.19 -0.58 21.12
N THR A 178 -5.68 -1.35 22.07
CA THR A 178 -4.59 -0.93 22.95
C THR A 178 -3.31 -1.64 22.52
N VAL A 179 -2.25 -0.87 22.26
CA VAL A 179 -0.95 -1.41 21.87
C VAL A 179 0.15 -0.96 22.83
N LEU A 180 1.16 -1.80 23.00
CA LEU A 180 2.43 -1.43 23.60
C LEU A 180 3.35 -0.90 22.50
N ARG A 181 3.72 0.37 22.59
CA ARG A 181 4.69 1.03 21.71
C ARG A 181 5.93 1.41 22.50
N GLY A 182 7.01 0.67 22.30
CA GLY A 182 8.16 0.75 23.21
C GLY A 182 7.74 0.30 24.60
N ASN A 183 7.69 1.23 25.56
CA ASN A 183 7.26 0.98 26.94
C ASN A 183 5.98 1.75 27.33
N GLN A 184 5.24 2.27 26.36
CA GLN A 184 4.02 3.03 26.59
C GLN A 184 2.81 2.33 25.99
N GLU A 185 1.71 2.33 26.74
CA GLU A 185 0.42 1.91 26.22
C GLU A 185 -0.20 3.06 25.41
N VAL A 186 -0.72 2.71 24.24
CA VAL A 186 -1.34 3.66 23.32
C VAL A 186 -2.70 3.10 22.93
N ASP A 187 -3.75 3.84 23.27
CA ASP A 187 -5.12 3.55 22.85
C ASP A 187 -5.39 4.17 21.48
N LEU A 188 -5.88 3.34 20.57
CA LEU A 188 -6.17 3.69 19.20
C LEU A 188 -7.61 3.31 18.87
N LYS A 189 -8.29 4.20 18.16
CA LYS A 189 -9.65 3.96 17.64
C LYS A 189 -9.59 3.91 16.12
N LEU A 190 -9.72 2.70 15.57
CA LEU A 190 -9.62 2.46 14.14
C LEU A 190 -11.02 2.24 13.56
N ILE A 191 -11.31 2.87 12.42
CA ILE A 191 -12.51 2.68 11.63
C ILE A 191 -12.17 1.77 10.46
N ALA A 192 -12.91 0.69 10.35
CA ALA A 192 -12.78 -0.32 9.32
C ALA A 192 -13.18 0.24 7.95
N PRO A 193 -12.33 0.11 6.93
CA PRO A 193 -12.48 0.86 5.67
C PRO A 193 -13.52 0.29 4.70
#